data_AF-A0A2E1CTG0-F1
#
_entry.id   AF-A0A2E1CTG0-F1
#
_cell.length_a   1.000
_cell.length_b   1.000
_cell.length_c   1.000
_cell.angle_alpha   90.00
_cell.angle_beta   90.00
_cell.angle_gamma   90.00
#
_symmetry.space_group_name_H-M   'P 1'
#
loop_
_entity.id
_entity.type
_entity.pdbx_description
1 polymer ?
#
loop_
_entity_poly.entity_id
_entity_poly.type
_entity_poly.pdbx_seq_one_letter_code
_entity_poly.pdbx_strand_id
1 'polypeptide(L)'
;MQIYNGLFLFSRKELNLVNDTTARLELPYIFTNQSQKEITHNEALERLDWLVQTKIESAQLTVPPVSPEEGQCWVVATGGSGEWSGKETQIARWQGTGWVFHEPIEGQNVWASDRQIVGRFVSGSWQWGGSPIADAIGGSVVDVEARAVLSTLLNVCRTQGLIED
;
A
#
# COMPACT_ATOMS: atom_id res chain seq x y z
N MET A 1 -46.05 -3.79 34.90
CA MET A 1 -45.56 -2.41 35.07
C MET A 1 -44.62 -2.35 36.25
N GLN A 2 -43.32 -2.55 36.01
CA GLN A 2 -42.23 -1.76 36.61
C GLN A 2 -40.91 -2.17 35.95
N ILE A 3 -40.41 -1.21 35.18
CA ILE A 3 -39.09 -1.03 34.58
C ILE A 3 -38.05 -0.83 35.70
N TYR A 4 -36.91 -1.52 35.62
CA TYR A 4 -35.65 -1.03 36.20
C TYR A 4 -34.50 -1.28 35.23
N ASN A 5 -33.87 -0.17 34.86
CA ASN A 5 -32.65 -0.03 34.09
C ASN A 5 -31.49 -0.81 34.74
N GLY A 6 -30.86 -1.68 33.95
CA GLY A 6 -29.60 -2.32 34.29
C GLY A 6 -28.71 -2.35 33.07
N LEU A 7 -27.98 -1.26 32.86
CA LEU A 7 -26.84 -1.16 31.95
C LEU A 7 -25.84 -2.26 32.32
N PHE A 8 -25.91 -3.41 31.66
CA PHE A 8 -24.88 -4.44 31.75
C PHE A 8 -23.64 -3.90 31.03
N LEU A 9 -22.80 -3.19 31.78
CA LEU A 9 -21.41 -2.93 31.44
C LEU A 9 -20.72 -4.29 31.36
N PHE A 10 -20.72 -4.92 30.18
CA PHE A 10 -19.80 -6.00 29.91
C PHE A 10 -18.38 -5.44 30.03
N SER A 11 -17.62 -6.06 30.93
CA SER A 11 -16.22 -5.76 31.20
C SER A 11 -15.42 -5.74 29.90
N ARG A 12 -14.82 -4.60 29.56
CA ARG A 12 -13.91 -4.39 28.41
C ARG A 12 -12.74 -5.40 28.36
N LYS A 13 -12.51 -6.17 29.44
CA LYS A 13 -11.47 -7.20 29.51
C LYS A 13 -11.82 -8.55 28.88
N GLU A 14 -13.09 -8.84 28.57
CA GLU A 14 -13.48 -10.09 27.88
C GLU A 14 -13.71 -9.92 26.36
N LEU A 15 -13.48 -8.71 25.81
CA LEU A 15 -13.70 -8.38 24.40
C LEU A 15 -12.44 -8.53 23.52
N ASN A 16 -11.40 -9.24 23.96
CA ASN A 16 -10.16 -9.41 23.19
C ASN A 16 -10.18 -10.58 22.18
N LEU A 17 -11.36 -11.07 21.80
CA LEU A 17 -11.52 -12.19 20.85
C LEU A 17 -12.27 -11.84 19.57
N VAL A 18 -12.68 -10.59 19.38
CA VAL A 18 -13.29 -10.13 18.14
C VAL A 18 -12.53 -8.88 17.71
N ASN A 19 -11.69 -9.01 16.68
CA ASN A 19 -11.17 -7.84 16.00
C ASN A 19 -12.36 -7.20 15.28
N ASP A 20 -12.93 -6.15 15.88
CA ASP A 20 -14.13 -5.45 15.39
C ASP A 20 -13.78 -4.30 14.44
N THR A 21 -12.49 -4.15 14.12
CA THR A 21 -11.97 -3.14 13.21
C THR A 21 -10.93 -3.71 12.24
N THR A 22 -10.67 -2.98 11.15
CA THR A 22 -9.57 -3.28 10.23
C THR A 22 -8.20 -3.00 10.85
N ALA A 23 -7.18 -3.73 10.41
CA ALA A 23 -5.88 -3.76 11.07
C ALA A 23 -5.10 -2.42 11.05
N ARG A 24 -5.25 -1.58 10.01
CA ARG A 24 -4.42 -0.38 9.82
C ARG A 24 -5.14 0.93 10.09
N LEU A 25 -6.34 1.07 9.56
CA LEU A 25 -7.17 2.28 9.63
C LEU A 25 -8.23 2.21 10.73
N GLU A 26 -8.31 1.09 11.45
CA GLU A 26 -9.28 0.86 12.52
C GLU A 26 -10.75 1.09 12.05
N LEU A 27 -11.06 0.72 10.80
CA LEU A 27 -12.40 0.87 10.25
C LEU A 27 -13.35 -0.16 10.88
N PRO A 28 -14.51 0.26 11.42
CA PRO A 28 -15.39 -0.65 12.14
C PRO A 28 -16.11 -1.62 11.21
N TYR A 29 -16.11 -2.91 11.59
CA TYR A 29 -16.88 -3.94 10.90
C TYR A 29 -18.37 -3.91 11.23
N ILE A 30 -19.18 -4.38 10.28
CA ILE A 30 -20.58 -4.70 10.53
C ILE A 30 -20.65 -6.06 11.24
N PHE A 31 -21.34 -6.10 12.37
CA PHE A 31 -21.55 -7.34 13.13
C PHE A 31 -22.38 -8.37 12.35
N THR A 32 -22.05 -9.64 12.54
CA THR A 32 -22.73 -10.80 11.94
C THR A 32 -24.22 -10.85 12.29
N ASN A 33 -25.08 -11.33 11.37
CA ASN A 33 -26.56 -11.38 11.39
C ASN A 33 -27.30 -10.21 10.70
N GLN A 34 -26.64 -9.48 9.79
CA GLN A 34 -27.28 -8.43 8.97
C GLN A 34 -27.55 -8.92 7.54
N SER A 35 -28.24 -10.06 7.40
CA SER A 35 -28.63 -10.63 6.12
C SER A 35 -27.45 -10.94 5.18
N GLN A 36 -26.29 -11.31 5.73
CA GLN A 36 -25.04 -11.62 5.01
C GLN A 36 -24.42 -10.44 4.22
N LYS A 37 -24.98 -9.23 4.34
CA LYS A 37 -24.39 -8.01 3.74
C LYS A 37 -23.06 -7.66 4.41
N GLU A 38 -22.91 -8.05 5.67
CA GLU A 38 -21.69 -7.87 6.45
C GLU A 38 -20.47 -8.52 5.78
N ILE A 39 -20.64 -9.65 5.07
CA ILE A 39 -19.52 -10.38 4.48
C ILE A 39 -18.90 -9.53 3.37
N THR A 40 -19.67 -9.19 2.34
CA THR A 40 -19.19 -8.40 1.21
C THR A 40 -18.72 -7.00 1.64
N HIS A 41 -19.40 -6.39 2.61
CA HIS A 41 -19.01 -5.06 3.09
C HIS A 41 -17.70 -5.11 3.90
N ASN A 42 -17.55 -6.05 4.83
CA ASN A 42 -16.33 -6.15 5.63
C ASN A 42 -15.13 -6.55 4.76
N GLU A 43 -15.31 -7.38 3.73
CA GLU A 43 -14.27 -7.64 2.73
C GLU A 43 -13.86 -6.38 1.95
N ALA A 44 -14.82 -5.50 1.62
CA ALA A 44 -14.52 -4.22 0.98
C ALA A 44 -13.77 -3.28 1.94
N LEU A 45 -14.11 -3.27 3.22
CA LEU A 45 -13.39 -2.51 4.25
C LEU A 45 -11.96 -3.02 4.44
N GLU A 46 -11.75 -4.33 4.51
CA GLU A 46 -10.43 -4.94 4.50
C GLU A 46 -9.61 -4.50 3.29
N ARG A 47 -10.20 -4.50 2.08
CA ARG A 47 -9.49 -4.01 0.88
C ARG A 47 -9.13 -2.52 0.97
N LEU A 48 -10.07 -1.69 1.40
CA LEU A 48 -9.82 -0.25 1.58
C LEU A 48 -8.74 0.01 2.64
N ASP A 49 -8.70 -0.82 3.69
CA ASP A 49 -7.77 -0.69 4.80
C ASP A 49 -6.31 -0.64 4.36
N TRP A 50 -5.91 -1.40 3.34
CA TRP A 50 -4.53 -1.40 2.85
C TRP A 50 -4.32 -0.69 1.51
N LEU A 51 -5.39 -0.48 0.73
CA LEU A 51 -5.31 0.23 -0.55
C LEU A 51 -5.39 1.76 -0.42
N VAL A 52 -6.09 2.29 0.59
CA VAL A 52 -6.06 3.74 0.85
C VAL A 52 -4.68 4.11 1.36
N GLN A 53 -4.03 5.17 0.85
CA GLN A 53 -2.68 5.56 1.32
C GLN A 53 -1.71 4.36 1.41
N THR A 54 -1.62 3.57 0.33
CA THR A 54 -0.93 2.28 0.33
C THR A 54 0.54 2.45 0.75
N LYS A 55 0.91 1.83 1.87
CA LYS A 55 2.29 1.71 2.34
C LYS A 55 2.76 0.30 2.08
N ILE A 56 3.88 0.17 1.39
CA ILE A 56 4.54 -1.12 1.16
C ILE A 56 5.90 -1.15 1.86
N GLU A 57 6.35 -2.33 2.24
CA GLU A 57 7.69 -2.53 2.78
C GLU A 57 8.73 -2.41 1.68
N SER A 58 8.52 -3.10 0.54
CA SER A 58 9.43 -3.06 -0.60
C SER A 58 8.70 -3.40 -1.91
N ALA A 59 9.33 -3.01 -3.02
CA ALA A 59 8.96 -3.40 -4.38
C ALA A 59 10.07 -4.15 -5.13
N GLN A 60 11.12 -4.55 -4.41
CA GLN A 60 12.33 -5.14 -5.01
C GLN A 60 12.42 -6.65 -4.79
N LEU A 61 11.49 -7.25 -4.04
CA LEU A 61 11.51 -8.67 -3.71
C LEU A 61 10.79 -9.50 -4.78
N THR A 62 11.44 -10.60 -5.19
CA THR A 62 10.88 -11.62 -6.10
C THR A 62 10.46 -12.89 -5.35
N VAL A 63 10.77 -12.97 -4.06
CA VAL A 63 10.45 -14.09 -3.17
C VAL A 63 9.67 -13.52 -1.98
N PRO A 64 8.56 -14.16 -1.56
CA PRO A 64 7.83 -13.75 -0.38
C PRO A 64 8.75 -13.74 0.87
N PRO A 65 8.62 -12.74 1.76
CA PRO A 65 9.27 -12.76 3.07
C PRO A 65 8.93 -14.03 3.86
N VAL A 66 9.88 -14.54 4.64
CA VAL A 66 9.71 -15.79 5.41
C VAL A 66 8.80 -15.60 6.65
N SER A 67 8.73 -14.39 7.20
CA SER A 67 7.94 -14.09 8.39
C SER A 67 7.32 -12.69 8.31
N PRO A 68 6.37 -12.47 7.38
CA PRO A 68 5.63 -11.22 7.29
C PRO A 68 4.68 -11.06 8.48
N GLU A 69 4.52 -9.83 8.96
CA GLU A 69 3.49 -9.47 9.94
C GLU A 69 2.17 -9.17 9.23
N GLU A 70 1.05 -9.43 9.91
CA GLU A 70 -0.28 -9.15 9.35
C GLU A 70 -0.41 -7.67 8.98
N GLY A 71 -0.96 -7.40 7.79
CA GLY A 71 -1.12 -6.05 7.26
C GLY A 71 0.08 -5.53 6.46
N GLN A 72 1.25 -6.15 6.55
CA GLN A 72 2.39 -5.76 5.72
C GLN A 72 2.12 -6.02 4.24
N CYS A 73 2.59 -5.10 3.40
CA CYS A 73 2.34 -5.10 1.96
C CYS A 73 3.63 -4.99 1.16
N TRP A 74 3.66 -5.58 -0.04
CA TRP A 74 4.76 -5.50 -1.00
C TRP A 74 4.21 -5.30 -2.40
N VAL A 75 5.02 -4.72 -3.29
CA VAL A 75 4.81 -4.91 -4.73
C VAL A 75 5.68 -6.07 -5.18
N VAL A 76 5.08 -7.05 -5.84
CA VAL A 76 5.82 -8.21 -6.34
C VAL A 76 6.71 -7.77 -7.50
N ALA A 77 8.03 -7.93 -7.34
CA ALA A 77 8.97 -7.61 -8.41
C ALA A 77 8.84 -8.59 -9.59
N THR A 78 9.35 -8.20 -10.75
CA THR A 78 9.31 -9.05 -11.96
C THR A 78 10.01 -10.38 -11.71
N GLY A 79 9.39 -11.50 -12.12
CA GLY A 79 9.90 -12.84 -11.87
C GLY A 79 9.58 -13.35 -10.46
N GLY A 80 8.37 -13.10 -9.99
CA GLY A 80 7.88 -13.58 -8.70
C GLY A 80 7.95 -15.11 -8.62
N SER A 81 8.26 -15.63 -7.42
CA SER A 81 8.44 -17.07 -7.19
C SER A 81 7.68 -17.55 -5.95
N GLY A 82 7.53 -18.86 -5.81
CA GLY A 82 6.71 -19.45 -4.74
C GLY A 82 5.26 -18.94 -4.83
N GLU A 83 4.72 -18.51 -3.69
CA GLU A 83 3.36 -17.94 -3.60
C GLU A 83 3.17 -16.66 -4.44
N TRP A 84 4.26 -16.01 -4.87
CA TRP A 84 4.22 -14.80 -5.72
C TRP A 84 4.36 -15.10 -7.21
N SER A 85 4.41 -16.37 -7.62
CA SER A 85 4.55 -16.74 -9.03
C SER A 85 3.36 -16.27 -9.87
N GLY A 86 3.63 -15.56 -10.98
CA GLY A 86 2.61 -15.01 -11.87
C GLY A 86 1.84 -13.81 -11.29
N LYS A 87 2.36 -13.19 -10.22
CA LYS A 87 1.78 -12.03 -9.54
C LYS A 87 2.62 -10.77 -9.67
N GLU A 88 3.51 -10.72 -10.66
CA GLU A 88 4.36 -9.57 -10.93
C GLU A 88 3.54 -8.28 -11.01
N THR A 89 4.10 -7.19 -10.46
CA THR A 89 3.47 -5.87 -10.37
C THR A 89 2.25 -5.77 -9.43
N GLN A 90 1.66 -6.88 -8.99
CA GLN A 90 0.55 -6.84 -8.05
C GLN A 90 1.03 -6.41 -6.66
N ILE A 91 0.12 -5.79 -5.92
CA ILE A 91 0.34 -5.46 -4.52
C ILE A 91 -0.09 -6.67 -3.69
N ALA A 92 0.84 -7.26 -2.95
CA ALA A 92 0.64 -8.42 -2.10
C ALA A 92 0.57 -7.98 -0.63
N ARG A 93 -0.52 -8.31 0.07
CA ARG A 93 -0.70 -8.12 1.51
C ARG A 93 -0.66 -9.47 2.23
N TRP A 94 0.00 -9.53 3.37
CA TRP A 94 -0.11 -10.66 4.28
C TRP A 94 -1.31 -10.50 5.22
N GLN A 95 -2.24 -11.48 5.23
CA GLN A 95 -3.42 -11.47 6.12
C GLN A 95 -3.25 -12.35 7.38
N GLY A 96 -2.00 -12.68 7.75
CA GLY A 96 -1.70 -13.56 8.89
C GLY A 96 -1.69 -15.06 8.53
N THR A 97 -2.52 -15.48 7.58
CA THR A 97 -2.64 -16.90 7.16
C THR A 97 -2.32 -17.15 5.68
N GLY A 98 -2.20 -16.09 4.88
CA GLY A 98 -1.98 -16.21 3.45
C GLY A 98 -1.72 -14.86 2.78
N TRP A 99 -1.47 -14.91 1.47
CA TRP A 99 -1.28 -13.73 0.64
C TRP A 99 -2.58 -13.32 -0.04
N VAL A 100 -2.90 -12.03 0.04
CA VAL A 100 -3.97 -11.40 -0.73
C VAL A 100 -3.31 -10.48 -1.76
N PHE A 101 -3.76 -10.56 -3.01
CA PHE A 101 -3.20 -9.77 -4.10
C PHE A 101 -4.22 -8.79 -4.66
N HIS A 102 -3.74 -7.61 -5.05
CA HIS A 102 -4.49 -6.59 -5.76
C HIS A 102 -3.77 -6.22 -7.05
N GLU A 103 -4.50 -6.28 -8.16
CA GLU A 103 -4.04 -5.78 -9.44
C GLU A 103 -4.12 -4.25 -9.43
N PRO A 104 -2.99 -3.54 -9.60
CA PRO A 104 -2.99 -2.09 -9.54
C PRO A 104 -3.78 -1.47 -10.70
N ILE A 105 -4.43 -0.35 -10.42
CA ILE A 105 -5.13 0.45 -11.44
C ILE A 105 -4.26 1.60 -11.94
N GLU A 106 -4.49 2.06 -13.16
CA GLU A 106 -3.78 3.20 -13.75
C GLU A 106 -3.86 4.43 -12.84
N GLY A 107 -2.72 5.03 -12.54
CA GLY A 107 -2.59 6.18 -11.64
C GLY A 107 -2.55 5.85 -10.14
N GLN A 108 -2.61 4.58 -9.75
CA GLN A 108 -2.49 4.18 -8.35
C GLN A 108 -1.11 4.55 -7.79
N ASN A 109 -1.08 5.08 -6.56
CA ASN A 109 0.15 5.47 -5.88
C ASN A 109 0.41 4.56 -4.67
N VAL A 110 1.68 4.29 -4.41
CA VAL A 110 2.17 3.56 -3.23
C VAL A 110 3.38 4.27 -2.65
N TRP A 111 3.58 4.17 -1.35
CA TRP A 111 4.80 4.63 -0.68
C TRP A 111 5.63 3.43 -0.24
N ALA A 112 6.87 3.34 -0.74
CA ALA A 112 7.82 2.28 -0.39
C ALA A 112 8.69 2.70 0.79
N SER A 113 8.57 1.95 1.88
CA SER A 113 9.18 2.28 3.18
C SER A 113 10.69 2.10 3.18
N ASP A 114 11.18 1.05 2.51
CA ASP A 114 12.61 0.71 2.40
C ASP A 114 13.46 1.83 1.79
N ARG A 115 12.92 2.53 0.79
CA ARG A 115 13.59 3.56 0.01
C ARG A 115 13.07 4.97 0.29
N GLN A 116 11.96 5.09 1.03
CA GLN A 116 11.26 6.34 1.30
C GLN A 116 10.83 7.10 0.03
N ILE A 117 10.37 6.37 -0.99
CA ILE A 117 9.93 6.95 -2.27
C ILE A 117 8.50 6.56 -2.62
N VAL A 118 7.87 7.39 -3.46
CA VAL A 118 6.56 7.08 -4.06
C VAL A 118 6.76 6.27 -5.35
N GLY A 119 5.84 5.36 -5.62
CA GLY A 119 5.68 4.72 -6.92
C GLY A 119 4.28 5.02 -7.46
N ARG A 120 4.20 5.24 -8.78
CA ARG A 120 2.94 5.44 -9.50
C ARG A 120 2.78 4.37 -10.58
N PHE A 121 1.63 3.71 -10.63
CA PHE A 121 1.34 2.75 -11.69
C PHE A 121 0.92 3.48 -12.97
N VAL A 122 1.70 3.32 -14.03
CA VAL A 122 1.50 3.99 -15.32
C VAL A 122 1.75 3.02 -16.47
N SER A 123 0.81 2.93 -17.41
CA SER A 123 0.92 2.10 -18.63
C SER A 123 1.30 0.64 -18.33
N GLY A 124 0.71 0.06 -17.30
CA GLY A 124 0.96 -1.34 -16.92
C GLY A 124 2.28 -1.58 -16.17
N SER A 125 2.92 -0.55 -15.62
CA SER A 125 4.18 -0.68 -14.88
C SER A 125 4.33 0.33 -13.75
N TRP A 126 5.06 -0.04 -12.70
CA TRP A 126 5.38 0.88 -11.60
C TRP A 126 6.52 1.83 -11.96
N GLN A 127 6.21 3.11 -11.99
CA GLN A 127 7.18 4.20 -12.11
C GLN A 127 7.55 4.68 -10.72
N TRP A 128 8.73 4.27 -10.25
CA TRP A 128 9.27 4.68 -8.96
C TRP A 128 9.88 6.08 -9.04
N GLY A 129 9.89 6.79 -7.90
CA GLY A 129 10.61 8.06 -7.76
C GLY A 129 12.00 7.99 -8.39
N GLY A 130 12.38 9.08 -9.07
CA GLY A 130 13.45 9.10 -10.07
C GLY A 130 14.79 8.57 -9.59
N SER A 131 15.64 8.19 -10.56
CA SER A 131 17.07 7.93 -10.31
C SER A 131 17.69 9.12 -9.55
N PRO A 132 18.70 8.88 -8.69
CA PRO A 132 19.39 9.96 -7.99
C PRO A 132 19.75 11.08 -8.97
N ILE A 133 19.20 12.27 -8.74
CA ILE A 133 19.54 13.44 -9.53
C ILE A 133 20.92 13.86 -9.03
N ALA A 134 21.93 13.74 -9.89
CA ALA A 134 23.29 14.14 -9.52
C ALA A 134 23.32 15.63 -9.17
N ASP A 135 24.04 15.97 -8.11
CA ASP A 135 24.30 17.36 -7.79
C ASP A 135 25.09 18.02 -8.94
N ALA A 136 24.87 19.31 -9.15
CA ALA A 136 25.71 20.09 -10.04
C ALA A 136 27.11 20.24 -9.42
N ILE A 137 28.06 19.42 -9.87
CA ILE A 137 29.46 19.48 -9.44
C ILE A 137 30.15 20.51 -10.33
N GLY A 138 30.07 21.78 -9.97
CA GLY A 138 30.49 22.90 -10.81
C GLY A 138 31.76 22.64 -11.64
N GLY A 139 31.62 22.64 -12.96
CA GLY A 139 32.69 22.45 -13.93
C GLY A 139 32.96 23.67 -14.81
N SER A 140 33.82 23.49 -15.82
CA SER A 140 34.14 24.55 -16.79
C SER A 140 32.96 24.94 -17.68
N VAL A 141 31.89 24.13 -17.68
CA VAL A 141 30.68 24.32 -18.50
C VAL A 141 29.42 24.28 -17.61
N VAL A 142 29.35 25.19 -16.64
CA VAL A 142 28.27 25.29 -15.65
C VAL A 142 26.85 25.27 -16.26
N ASP A 143 26.63 25.95 -17.40
CA ASP A 143 25.30 25.98 -18.06
C ASP A 143 24.84 24.60 -18.54
N VAL A 144 25.75 23.82 -19.13
CA VAL A 144 25.42 22.50 -19.70
C VAL A 144 25.09 21.50 -18.58
N GLU A 145 25.87 21.51 -17.50
CA GLU A 145 25.65 20.66 -16.33
C GLU A 145 24.33 21.02 -15.63
N ALA A 146 24.08 22.31 -15.40
CA ALA A 146 22.84 22.78 -14.79
C ALA A 146 21.61 22.42 -15.64
N ARG A 147 21.71 22.58 -16.97
CA ARG A 147 20.62 22.22 -17.90
C ARG A 147 20.32 20.73 -17.85
N ALA A 148 21.34 19.88 -17.79
CA ALA A 148 21.16 18.42 -17.70
C ALA A 148 20.44 18.02 -16.40
N VAL A 149 20.81 18.62 -15.27
CA VAL A 149 20.14 18.40 -13.97
C VAL A 149 18.68 18.86 -14.01
N LEU A 150 18.41 20.06 -14.54
CA LEU A 150 17.04 20.59 -14.68
C LEU A 150 16.17 19.72 -15.59
N SER A 151 16.70 19.26 -16.72
CA SER A 151 15.98 18.33 -17.60
C SER A 151 15.62 17.02 -16.89
N THR A 152 16.53 16.51 -16.05
CA THR A 152 16.28 15.30 -15.25
C THR A 152 15.18 15.54 -14.22
N LEU A 153 15.24 16.67 -13.50
CA LEU A 153 14.22 17.04 -12.51
C LEU A 153 12.83 17.18 -13.14
N LEU A 154 12.73 17.90 -14.26
CA LEU A 154 11.47 18.05 -14.99
C LEU A 154 10.91 16.69 -15.44
N ASN A 155 11.77 15.79 -15.92
CA ASN A 155 11.35 14.46 -16.31
C ASN A 155 10.82 13.62 -15.13
N VAL A 156 11.47 13.70 -13.96
CA VAL A 156 11.00 13.05 -12.73
C VAL A 156 9.64 13.62 -12.31
N CYS A 157 9.49 14.94 -12.32
CA CYS A 157 8.22 15.59 -12.00
C CYS A 157 7.09 15.15 -12.95
N ARG A 158 7.33 15.07 -14.26
CA ARG A 158 6.35 14.60 -15.25
C ARG A 158 5.99 13.13 -15.06
N THR A 159 7.00 12.27 -14.87
CA THR A 159 6.78 10.83 -14.67
C THR A 159 5.94 10.53 -13.43
N GLN A 160 6.12 11.33 -12.37
CA GLN A 160 5.29 11.24 -11.15
C GLN A 160 3.95 11.99 -11.30
N GLY A 161 3.75 12.72 -12.39
CA GLY A 161 2.58 13.53 -12.70
C GLY A 161 2.39 14.72 -11.76
N LEU A 162 3.50 15.33 -11.34
CA LEU A 162 3.54 16.57 -10.58
C LEU A 162 3.38 17.81 -11.48
N ILE A 163 3.77 17.71 -12.76
CA ILE A 163 3.65 18.75 -13.78
C ILE A 163 3.23 18.14 -15.11
N GLU A 164 2.64 18.96 -16.00
CA GLU A 164 2.32 18.58 -17.38
C GLU A 164 3.56 18.53 -18.29
N ASP A 165 3.41 17.91 -19.46
CA ASP A 165 4.47 17.81 -20.47
C ASP A 165 4.75 19.14 -21.18
#